data_AF-A0A971NP57-F1
#
_entry.id   AF-A0A971NP57-F1
#
_cell.length_a   1.000
_cell.length_b   1.000
_cell.length_c   1.000
_cell.angle_alpha   90.00
_cell.angle_beta   90.00
_cell.angle_gamma   90.00
#
_symmetry.space_group_name_H-M   'P 1'
#
loop_
_entity.id
_entity.type
_entity.pdbx_description
1 polymer ?
#
loop_
_entity_poly.entity_id
_entity_poly.type
_entity_poly.pdbx_seq_one_letter_code
_entity_poly.pdbx_strand_id
1 'polypeptide(L)'
;MPLFRVVRMNCQLKSLEHASSDLLWGQTLLRVLKKKAFHARRAISSRATGLVKRLRSREDKPPARRDGPQSFTPLGLKPGEKVRVKAYEDIAAMLDDQNKLQGLAFTPAQRRYCGGTFTVLKRLNNVFDERRWKMFRISHTVLLENAFCDGNGGSGKEWNGCDRHCLLWWKEAWLERVEE
;
A
#
# COMPACT_ATOMS: atom_id res chain seq x y z
N MET A 1 -27.87 9.75 20.33
CA MET A 1 -27.64 9.40 18.90
C MET A 1 -26.33 10.04 18.47
N PRO A 2 -25.25 9.28 18.21
CA PRO A 2 -23.99 9.89 17.86
C PRO A 2 -24.07 10.41 16.42
N LEU A 3 -23.81 11.70 16.28
CA LEU A 3 -23.63 12.40 15.01
C LEU A 3 -22.41 11.80 14.30
N PHE A 4 -22.65 10.89 13.36
CA PHE A 4 -21.63 10.50 12.40
C PHE A 4 -21.24 11.74 11.60
N ARG A 5 -20.03 12.23 11.88
CA ARG A 5 -19.37 13.26 11.08
C ARG A 5 -19.21 12.69 9.67
N VAL A 6 -20.11 13.09 8.77
CA VAL A 6 -19.98 12.82 7.34
C VAL A 6 -18.68 13.46 6.90
N VAL A 7 -17.62 12.65 6.83
CA VAL A 7 -16.42 13.02 6.10
C VAL A 7 -16.91 13.31 4.70
N ARG A 8 -16.85 14.59 4.28
CA ARG A 8 -16.98 14.98 2.88
C ARG A 8 -15.88 14.23 2.13
N MET A 9 -16.18 13.02 1.68
CA MET A 9 -15.43 12.36 0.64
C MET A 9 -15.62 13.25 -0.58
N ASN A 10 -14.58 13.99 -0.98
CA ASN A 10 -14.47 14.48 -2.34
C ASN A 10 -14.31 13.23 -3.23
N CYS A 11 -15.43 12.55 -3.44
CA CYS A 11 -15.55 11.27 -4.08
C CYS A 11 -15.74 11.49 -5.58
N GLN A 12 -14.92 10.82 -6.38
CA GLN A 12 -15.08 10.71 -7.84
C GLN A 12 -16.46 10.20 -8.28
N LEU A 13 -17.26 9.60 -7.39
CA LEU A 13 -18.64 9.23 -7.73
C LEU A 13 -19.52 10.43 -8.12
N LYS A 14 -19.20 11.65 -7.67
CA LYS A 14 -19.87 12.88 -8.14
C LYS A 14 -19.32 13.44 -9.44
N SER A 15 -18.22 12.88 -9.97
CA SER A 15 -17.60 13.32 -11.22
C SER A 15 -17.49 12.19 -12.24
N LEU A 16 -18.39 11.20 -12.22
CA LEU A 16 -18.33 10.09 -13.20
C LEU A 16 -18.27 10.61 -14.65
N GLU A 17 -19.03 11.67 -14.99
CA GLU A 17 -18.96 12.29 -16.32
C GLU A 17 -17.58 12.87 -16.66
N HIS A 18 -16.84 13.40 -15.67
CA HIS A 18 -15.49 13.96 -15.85
C HIS A 18 -14.38 12.92 -15.70
N ALA A 19 -14.65 11.79 -15.03
CA ALA A 19 -13.73 10.67 -14.91
C ALA A 19 -13.81 9.76 -16.15
N SER A 20 -14.97 9.71 -16.81
CA SER A 20 -15.16 9.03 -18.09
C SER A 20 -14.83 9.88 -19.31
N SER A 21 -14.68 11.20 -19.16
CA SER A 21 -14.35 12.08 -20.28
C SER A 21 -12.86 12.05 -20.60
N ASP A 22 -12.55 12.05 -21.90
CA ASP A 22 -11.18 12.17 -22.37
C ASP A 22 -10.56 13.45 -21.80
N LEU A 23 -9.33 13.32 -21.30
CA LEU A 23 -8.53 14.48 -20.95
C LEU A 23 -8.36 15.33 -22.20
N LEU A 24 -8.74 16.61 -22.11
CA LEU A 24 -8.40 17.62 -23.12
C LEU A 24 -6.92 17.48 -23.48
N TRP A 25 -6.60 17.49 -24.77
CA TRP A 25 -5.25 17.22 -25.28
C TRP A 25 -4.15 18.01 -24.55
N GLY A 26 -4.42 19.28 -24.18
CA GLY A 26 -3.50 20.11 -23.40
C GLY A 26 -3.21 19.56 -21.99
N GLN A 27 -4.22 19.01 -21.29
CA GLN A 27 -4.05 18.37 -19.99
C GLN A 27 -3.27 17.06 -20.09
N THR A 28 -3.51 16.28 -21.16
CA THR A 28 -2.74 15.07 -21.47
C THR A 28 -1.27 15.41 -21.73
N LEU A 29 -1.00 16.43 -22.55
CA LEU A 29 0.36 16.89 -22.84
C LEU A 29 1.06 17.36 -21.56
N LEU A 30 0.38 18.14 -20.71
CA LEU A 30 0.91 18.61 -19.43
C LEU A 30 1.26 17.44 -18.49
N ARG A 31 0.39 16.43 -18.42
CA ARG A 31 0.62 15.20 -17.64
C ARG A 31 1.80 14.40 -18.19
N VAL A 32 1.92 14.25 -19.50
CA VAL A 32 3.06 13.60 -20.16
C VAL A 32 4.35 14.35 -19.87
N LEU A 33 4.36 15.68 -19.99
CA LEU A 33 5.53 16.52 -19.70
C LEU A 33 5.92 16.42 -18.22
N LYS A 34 4.96 16.50 -17.29
CA LYS A 34 5.20 16.31 -15.85
C LYS A 34 5.76 14.92 -15.56
N LYS A 35 5.21 13.87 -16.18
CA LYS A 35 5.70 12.49 -16.04
C LYS A 35 7.12 12.33 -16.61
N LYS A 36 7.39 12.87 -17.81
CA LYS A 36 8.73 12.89 -18.42
C LYS A 36 9.73 13.65 -17.56
N ALA A 37 9.37 14.83 -17.05
CA ALA A 37 10.20 15.63 -16.16
C ALA A 37 10.49 14.92 -14.83
N PHE A 38 9.49 14.25 -14.25
CA PHE A 38 9.68 13.42 -13.05
C PHE A 38 10.64 12.25 -13.32
N HIS A 39 10.46 11.51 -14.42
CA HIS A 39 11.36 10.42 -14.78
C HIS A 39 12.77 10.91 -15.13
N ALA A 40 12.91 12.06 -15.80
CA ALA A 40 14.19 12.68 -16.08
C ALA A 40 14.90 13.12 -14.79
N ARG A 41 14.20 13.80 -13.87
CA ARG A 41 14.71 14.15 -12.54
C ARG A 41 15.10 12.91 -11.73
N ARG A 42 14.29 11.84 -11.80
CA ARG A 42 14.59 10.56 -11.15
C ARG A 42 15.80 9.87 -11.78
N ALA A 43 15.97 9.94 -13.10
CA ALA A 43 17.13 9.36 -13.81
C ALA A 43 18.43 10.14 -13.53
N ILE A 44 18.34 11.47 -13.43
CA ILE A 44 19.47 12.33 -13.07
C ILE A 44 19.86 12.10 -11.60
N SER A 45 18.88 12.10 -10.69
CA SER A 45 19.13 11.79 -9.28
C SER A 45 19.59 10.35 -9.07
N SER A 46 19.12 9.38 -9.86
CA SER A 46 19.58 7.99 -9.82
C SER A 46 20.97 7.77 -10.44
N ARG A 47 21.44 8.67 -11.31
CA ARG A 47 22.84 8.69 -11.76
C ARG A 47 23.77 9.23 -10.67
N ALA A 48 23.35 10.30 -9.97
CA ALA A 48 24.10 10.83 -8.83
C ALA A 48 24.14 9.85 -7.64
N THR A 49 23.00 9.27 -7.25
CA THR A 49 22.96 8.20 -6.23
C THR A 49 23.51 6.88 -6.75
N GLY A 50 23.46 6.61 -8.05
CA GLY A 50 23.94 5.37 -8.66
C GLY A 50 25.45 5.25 -8.68
N LEU A 51 26.19 6.37 -8.76
CA LEU A 51 27.65 6.40 -8.62
C LEU A 51 28.04 6.17 -7.15
N VAL A 52 27.38 6.88 -6.22
CA VAL A 52 27.57 6.72 -4.76
C VAL A 52 27.19 5.31 -4.28
N LYS A 53 26.14 4.72 -4.85
CA LYS A 53 25.68 3.36 -4.54
C LYS A 53 26.57 2.29 -5.17
N ARG A 54 27.19 2.54 -6.34
CA ARG A 54 28.18 1.62 -6.94
C ARG A 54 29.46 1.55 -6.13
N LEU A 55 29.88 2.67 -5.53
CA LEU A 55 31.01 2.70 -4.61
C LEU A 55 30.71 2.00 -3.27
N ARG A 56 29.42 1.91 -2.87
CA ARG A 56 28.99 1.17 -1.67
C ARG A 56 28.57 -0.28 -1.91
N SER A 57 28.23 -0.71 -3.13
CA SER A 57 27.60 -2.03 -3.38
C SER A 57 28.54 -3.14 -3.79
N ARG A 58 29.83 -3.06 -3.42
CA ARG A 58 30.73 -4.22 -3.46
C ARG A 58 30.79 -4.95 -2.11
N GLU A 59 29.95 -4.58 -1.16
CA GLU A 59 29.57 -5.45 -0.05
C GLU A 59 28.30 -6.20 -0.43
N ASP A 60 28.38 -7.52 -0.33
CA ASP A 60 27.32 -8.47 -0.60
C ASP A 60 25.98 -7.99 -0.04
N LYS A 61 25.08 -7.55 -0.93
CA LYS A 61 23.70 -7.31 -0.52
C LYS A 61 23.13 -8.69 -0.17
N PRO A 62 22.87 -9.00 1.11
CA PRO A 62 22.36 -10.30 1.47
C PRO A 62 21.01 -10.49 0.74
N PRO A 63 20.68 -11.73 0.34
CA PRO A 63 19.36 -12.01 -0.22
C PRO A 63 18.32 -11.39 0.71
N ALA A 64 17.31 -10.71 0.13
CA ALA A 64 16.23 -10.12 0.90
C ALA A 64 15.73 -11.19 1.88
N ARG A 65 16.04 -11.01 3.17
CA ARG A 65 15.74 -12.01 4.19
C ARG A 65 14.23 -12.27 4.07
N ARG A 66 13.87 -13.49 3.70
CA ARG A 66 12.46 -13.92 3.68
C ARG A 66 11.87 -13.81 5.10
N ASP A 67 12.76 -13.86 6.09
CA ASP A 67 12.48 -13.83 7.51
C ASP A 67 13.36 -12.74 8.16
N GLY A 68 12.92 -11.49 8.09
CA GLY A 68 13.45 -10.42 8.95
C GLY A 68 13.06 -10.69 10.42
N PRO A 69 13.82 -10.15 11.40
CA PRO A 69 13.59 -10.42 12.81
C PRO A 69 12.31 -9.74 13.27
N GLN A 70 11.19 -10.44 13.15
CA GLN A 70 9.96 -10.21 13.91
C GLN A 70 9.08 -11.45 13.72
N SER A 71 9.39 -12.47 14.53
CA SER A 71 8.55 -13.65 14.70
C SER A 71 7.25 -13.22 15.38
N PHE A 72 6.23 -12.91 14.60
CA PHE A 72 4.88 -12.83 15.13
C PHE A 72 4.20 -14.20 14.97
N THR A 73 3.38 -14.58 15.94
CA THR A 73 2.55 -15.76 15.83
C THR A 73 1.42 -15.48 14.85
N PRO A 74 1.32 -16.19 13.72
CA PRO A 74 0.23 -15.99 12.79
C PRO A 74 -1.09 -16.43 13.43
N LEU A 75 -2.14 -15.63 13.23
CA LEU A 75 -3.47 -15.86 13.77
C LEU A 75 -4.17 -17.03 13.05
N GLY A 76 -3.80 -17.27 11.79
CA GLY A 76 -4.44 -18.30 10.97
C GLY A 76 -5.87 -17.93 10.57
N LEU A 77 -6.11 -16.64 10.32
CA LEU A 77 -7.43 -16.08 10.02
C LEU A 77 -8.08 -16.75 8.80
N LYS A 78 -9.38 -17.02 8.91
CA LYS A 78 -10.25 -17.51 7.84
C LYS A 78 -11.22 -16.42 7.36
N PRO A 79 -11.69 -16.50 6.10
CA PRO A 79 -12.78 -15.65 5.63
C PRO A 79 -13.99 -15.70 6.58
N GLY A 80 -14.61 -14.55 6.82
CA GLY A 80 -15.75 -14.38 7.74
C GLY A 80 -15.38 -14.05 9.19
N GLU A 81 -14.11 -14.24 9.61
CA GLU A 81 -13.69 -13.86 10.97
C GLU A 81 -13.66 -12.33 11.15
N LYS A 82 -14.09 -11.85 12.32
CA LYS A 82 -13.96 -10.44 12.71
C LYS A 82 -12.59 -10.17 13.32
N VAL A 83 -11.98 -9.07 12.88
CA VAL A 83 -10.66 -8.65 13.33
C VAL A 83 -10.61 -7.15 13.53
N ARG A 84 -9.81 -6.71 14.50
CA ARG A 84 -9.50 -5.29 14.69
C ARG A 84 -8.10 -5.02 14.15
N VAL A 85 -7.95 -3.90 13.46
CA VAL A 85 -6.63 -3.41 13.06
C VAL A 85 -6.00 -2.76 14.27
N LYS A 86 -4.75 -3.13 14.59
CA LYS A 86 -4.00 -2.55 15.70
C LYS A 86 -3.84 -1.02 15.55
N ALA A 87 -3.50 -0.37 16.66
CA ALA A 87 -3.13 1.04 16.65
C ALA A 87 -1.91 1.27 15.75
N TYR A 88 -1.77 2.49 15.22
CA TYR A 88 -0.67 2.79 14.30
C TYR A 88 0.69 2.64 14.99
N GLU A 89 0.77 2.99 16.26
CA GLU A 89 1.97 2.95 17.09
C GLU A 89 2.49 1.51 17.22
N ASP A 90 1.59 0.56 17.49
CA ASP A 90 1.91 -0.86 17.58
C ASP A 90 2.37 -1.43 16.24
N ILE A 91 1.69 -1.02 15.15
CA ILE A 91 2.08 -1.44 13.80
C ILE A 91 3.43 -0.84 13.44
N ALA A 92 3.67 0.43 13.73
CA ALA A 92 4.91 1.13 13.40
C ALA A 92 6.12 0.51 14.09
N ALA A 93 5.96 0.05 15.34
CA ALA A 93 6.98 -0.72 16.04
C ALA A 93 7.35 -2.04 15.34
N MET A 94 6.44 -2.58 14.51
CA MET A 94 6.65 -3.80 13.74
C MET A 94 7.27 -3.56 12.34
N LEU A 95 7.41 -2.31 11.90
CA LEU A 95 7.90 -2.04 10.55
C LEU A 95 9.43 -1.92 10.53
N ASP A 96 10.02 -2.32 9.40
CA ASP A 96 11.42 -2.04 9.09
C ASP A 96 11.64 -0.55 8.74
N ASP A 97 12.91 -0.20 8.51
CA ASP A 97 13.35 1.15 8.10
C ASP A 97 12.70 1.64 6.79
N GLN A 98 12.12 0.73 6.00
CA GLN A 98 11.41 1.01 4.75
C GLN A 98 9.88 1.01 4.91
N ASN A 99 9.36 1.03 6.14
CA ASN A 99 7.95 0.89 6.49
C ASN A 99 7.33 -0.43 5.99
N LYS A 100 8.05 -1.55 6.11
CA LYS A 100 7.57 -2.87 5.66
C LYS A 100 7.63 -3.91 6.76
N LEU A 101 6.75 -4.90 6.64
CA LEU A 101 6.82 -6.14 7.41
C LEU A 101 6.83 -7.32 6.44
N GLN A 102 7.86 -8.17 6.51
CA GLN A 102 8.06 -9.31 5.59
C GLN A 102 7.92 -8.92 4.10
N GLY A 103 8.50 -7.77 3.74
CA GLY A 103 8.47 -7.24 2.37
C GLY A 103 7.16 -6.56 1.94
N LEU A 104 6.09 -6.60 2.75
CA LEU A 104 4.85 -5.86 2.48
C LEU A 104 4.92 -4.47 3.12
N ALA A 105 4.76 -3.42 2.31
CA ALA A 105 4.76 -2.05 2.78
C ALA A 105 3.44 -1.68 3.48
N PHE A 106 3.57 -0.98 4.61
CA PHE A 106 2.45 -0.33 5.27
C PHE A 106 2.28 1.08 4.69
N THR A 107 1.15 1.30 4.03
CA THR A 107 0.87 2.51 3.26
C THR A 107 0.04 3.52 4.05
N PRO A 108 0.09 4.83 3.70
CA PRO A 108 -0.77 5.83 4.32
C PRO A 108 -2.28 5.50 4.22
N ALA A 109 -2.71 4.86 3.13
CA ALA A 109 -4.08 4.42 2.93
C ALA A 109 -4.52 3.36 3.96
N GLN A 110 -3.60 2.57 4.51
CA GLN A 110 -3.89 1.61 5.58
C GLN A 110 -4.03 2.30 6.93
N ARG A 111 -3.27 3.37 7.20
CA ARG A 111 -3.30 4.08 8.48
C ARG A 111 -4.71 4.54 8.86
N ARG A 112 -5.54 4.92 7.89
CA ARG A 112 -6.92 5.41 8.15
C ARG A 112 -7.85 4.36 8.78
N TYR A 113 -7.46 3.08 8.71
CA TYR A 113 -8.24 1.96 9.21
C TYR A 113 -7.71 1.43 10.55
N CYS A 114 -6.61 1.99 11.08
CA CYS A 114 -6.08 1.63 12.40
C CYS A 114 -7.13 1.82 13.50
N GLY A 115 -7.24 0.85 14.40
CA GLY A 115 -8.24 0.82 15.48
C GLY A 115 -9.65 0.37 15.04
N GLY A 116 -9.92 0.24 13.74
CA GLY A 116 -11.23 -0.19 13.24
C GLY A 116 -11.39 -1.71 13.24
N THR A 117 -12.64 -2.17 13.30
CA THR A 117 -13.02 -3.58 13.20
C THR A 117 -13.57 -3.89 11.82
N PHE A 118 -13.10 -4.99 11.22
CA PHE A 118 -13.45 -5.43 9.88
C PHE A 118 -13.63 -6.94 9.83
N THR A 119 -14.30 -7.41 8.78
CA THR A 119 -14.43 -8.84 8.48
C THR A 119 -13.36 -9.25 7.49
N VAL A 120 -12.76 -10.42 7.70
CA VAL A 120 -11.82 -11.02 6.76
C VAL A 120 -12.56 -11.45 5.50
N LEU A 121 -12.25 -10.84 4.37
CA LEU A 121 -12.83 -11.18 3.08
C LEU A 121 -12.19 -12.45 2.49
N LYS A 122 -10.85 -12.46 2.45
CA LYS A 122 -10.10 -13.52 1.77
C LYS A 122 -8.66 -13.61 2.26
N ARG A 123 -8.13 -14.83 2.34
CA ARG A 123 -6.70 -15.08 2.56
C ARG A 123 -5.91 -14.99 1.26
N LEU A 124 -4.79 -14.29 1.28
CA LEU A 124 -3.85 -14.15 0.17
C LEU A 124 -2.62 -15.04 0.39
N ASN A 125 -2.44 -16.01 -0.51
CA ASN A 125 -1.26 -16.89 -0.52
C ASN A 125 -0.35 -16.62 -1.73
N ASN A 126 -0.96 -16.27 -2.88
CA ASN A 126 -0.27 -15.99 -4.13
C ASN A 126 -0.78 -14.67 -4.71
N VAL A 127 0.12 -13.88 -5.28
CA VAL A 127 -0.19 -12.59 -5.89
C VAL A 127 0.51 -12.49 -7.23
N PHE A 128 -0.19 -11.93 -8.22
CA PHE A 128 0.38 -11.58 -9.50
C PHE A 128 0.99 -10.17 -9.45
N ASP A 129 2.29 -10.06 -9.67
CA ASP A 129 2.97 -8.76 -9.81
C ASP A 129 2.88 -8.31 -11.27
N GLU A 130 1.98 -7.38 -11.57
CA GLU A 130 1.78 -6.83 -12.91
C GLU A 130 3.06 -6.19 -13.48
N ARG A 131 3.92 -5.59 -12.65
CA ARG A 131 5.15 -4.94 -13.12
C ARG A 131 6.21 -5.96 -13.52
N ARG A 132 6.27 -7.11 -12.83
CA ARG A 132 7.24 -8.18 -13.10
C ARG A 132 6.67 -9.30 -13.96
N TRP A 133 5.37 -9.28 -14.23
CA TRP A 133 4.62 -10.32 -14.93
C TRP A 133 4.85 -11.72 -14.35
N LYS A 134 4.83 -11.82 -13.02
CA LYS A 134 5.15 -13.05 -12.29
C LYS A 134 4.24 -13.26 -11.09
N MET A 135 3.90 -14.51 -10.82
CA MET A 135 3.29 -14.92 -9.56
C MET A 135 4.35 -15.00 -8.47
N PHE A 136 4.05 -14.45 -7.29
CA PHE A 136 4.87 -14.62 -6.10
C PHE A 136 4.02 -15.05 -4.91
N ARG A 137 4.66 -15.75 -3.97
CA ARG A 137 4.04 -16.18 -2.71
C ARG A 137 4.12 -15.06 -1.68
N ILE A 138 3.03 -14.86 -0.96
CA ILE A 138 2.96 -13.97 0.19
C ILE A 138 2.35 -14.73 1.36
N SER A 139 3.00 -14.67 2.52
CA SER A 139 2.57 -15.39 3.73
C SER A 139 1.79 -14.48 4.66
N HIS A 140 0.87 -15.07 5.44
CA HIS A 140 0.16 -14.43 6.55
C HIS A 140 -0.48 -13.10 6.18
N THR A 141 -1.13 -13.06 5.01
CA THR A 141 -1.74 -11.86 4.45
C THR A 141 -3.20 -12.11 4.15
N VAL A 142 -4.05 -11.16 4.50
CA VAL A 142 -5.50 -11.20 4.26
C VAL A 142 -5.98 -9.91 3.59
N LEU A 143 -7.16 -10.00 2.99
CA LEU A 143 -7.97 -8.88 2.54
C LEU A 143 -9.11 -8.69 3.54
N LEU A 144 -9.41 -7.43 3.84
CA LEU A 144 -10.53 -7.06 4.72
C LEU A 144 -11.66 -6.47 3.89
N GLU A 145 -12.89 -6.73 4.30
CA GLU A 145 -14.07 -6.12 3.69
C GLU A 145 -14.05 -4.60 3.86
N ASN A 146 -14.41 -3.87 2.80
CA ASN A 146 -14.51 -2.40 2.79
C ASN A 146 -13.19 -1.65 3.10
N ALA A 147 -12.05 -2.34 3.10
CA ALA A 147 -10.73 -1.77 3.32
C ALA A 147 -10.02 -1.48 1.99
N PHE A 148 -10.37 -0.33 1.40
CA PHE A 148 -9.91 0.08 0.08
C PHE A 148 -8.85 1.18 0.11
N CYS A 149 -8.03 1.22 -0.93
CA CYS A 149 -7.15 2.33 -1.23
C CYS A 149 -7.96 3.54 -1.69
N ASP A 150 -7.65 4.73 -1.17
CA ASP A 150 -8.24 6.01 -1.58
C ASP A 150 -7.51 6.69 -2.73
N GLY A 151 -6.46 6.05 -3.26
CA GLY A 151 -5.66 6.61 -4.32
C GLY A 151 -4.90 7.88 -3.93
N ASN A 152 -4.75 8.14 -2.63
CA ASN A 152 -3.96 9.26 -2.13
C ASN A 152 -2.71 8.69 -1.45
N GLY A 153 -1.61 8.55 -2.19
CA GLY A 153 -0.42 7.94 -1.61
C GLY A 153 0.84 7.93 -2.46
N GLY A 154 1.90 7.41 -1.82
CA GLY A 154 3.27 7.33 -2.31
C GLY A 154 4.19 8.22 -1.51
N SER A 155 5.42 7.76 -1.28
CA SER A 155 6.44 8.53 -0.56
C SER A 155 6.68 9.89 -1.23
N GLY A 156 6.37 10.05 -2.52
CA GLY A 156 6.38 11.31 -3.25
C GLY A 156 5.04 11.72 -3.87
N LYS A 157 3.89 11.26 -3.36
CA LYS A 157 2.54 11.51 -3.95
C LYS A 157 2.40 11.03 -5.41
N GLU A 158 3.22 10.06 -5.80
CA GLU A 158 3.36 9.63 -7.19
C GLU A 158 2.10 8.95 -7.76
N TRP A 159 1.16 8.51 -6.93
CA TRP A 159 -0.12 7.94 -7.36
C TRP A 159 -1.35 8.68 -6.82
N ASN A 160 -1.21 9.95 -6.44
CA ASN A 160 -2.35 10.79 -6.08
C ASN A 160 -3.36 10.94 -7.23
N GLY A 161 -4.64 10.66 -6.95
CA GLY A 161 -5.72 10.70 -7.92
C GLY A 161 -5.98 9.38 -8.65
N CYS A 162 -5.50 8.26 -8.09
CA CYS A 162 -5.85 6.93 -8.56
C CYS A 162 -7.28 6.57 -8.17
N ASP A 163 -8.06 6.05 -9.11
CA ASP A 163 -9.49 5.75 -8.96
C ASP A 163 -9.80 4.25 -8.92
N ARG A 164 -8.76 3.42 -8.94
CA ARG A 164 -8.89 1.95 -9.04
C ARG A 164 -9.51 1.26 -7.82
N HIS A 165 -9.65 1.96 -6.70
CA HIS A 165 -10.28 1.45 -5.48
C HIS A 165 -9.81 0.04 -5.04
N CYS A 166 -8.50 -0.21 -5.10
CA CYS A 166 -7.95 -1.53 -4.84
C CYS A 166 -8.12 -1.95 -3.37
N LEU A 167 -8.35 -3.24 -3.12
CA LEU A 167 -8.31 -3.80 -1.77
C LEU A 167 -6.90 -3.73 -1.17
N LEU A 168 -6.82 -3.30 0.09
CA LEU A 168 -5.56 -3.22 0.83
C LEU A 168 -5.17 -4.60 1.37
N TRP A 169 -3.87 -4.87 1.40
CA TRP A 169 -3.32 -6.13 1.92
C TRP A 169 -2.90 -5.95 3.37
N TRP A 170 -3.28 -6.90 4.22
CA TRP A 170 -3.05 -6.81 5.66
C TRP A 170 -2.24 -8.00 6.14
N LYS A 171 -1.09 -7.75 6.79
CA LYS A 171 -0.41 -8.80 7.54
C LYS A 171 -1.24 -9.16 8.77
N GLU A 172 -1.34 -10.46 9.06
CA GLU A 172 -1.99 -10.94 10.28
C GLU A 172 -1.37 -10.34 11.55
N ALA A 173 -0.08 -10.00 11.54
CA ALA A 173 0.61 -9.31 12.65
C ALA A 173 -0.02 -7.97 13.06
N TRP A 174 -0.60 -7.26 12.09
CA TRP A 174 -1.23 -5.95 12.26
C TRP A 174 -2.67 -6.04 12.74
N LEU A 175 -3.17 -7.26 12.90
CA LEU A 175 -4.55 -7.54 13.24
C LEU A 175 -4.59 -8.24 14.60
N GLU A 176 -5.75 -8.19 15.22
CA GLU A 176 -6.11 -8.98 16.39
C GLU A 176 -7.50 -9.55 16.19
N ARG A 177 -7.73 -10.78 16.66
CA ARG A 177 -9.07 -11.36 16.67
C ARG A 177 -9.93 -10.60 17.67
N VAL A 178 -11.16 -10.33 17.25
CA VAL A 178 -12.19 -9.86 18.16
C VAL A 178 -13.14 -11.03 18.32
N GLU A 179 -13.18 -11.61 19.52
CA GLU A 179 -14.25 -12.52 19.90
C GLU A 179 -15.51 -11.66 20.06
N GLU A 180 -16.60 -12.11 19.46
CA GLU A 180 -17.92 -11.49 19.60
C GLU A 180 -18.58 -11.90 20.91
#